data_AF-X1G6G7-F1
#
_entry.id   AF-X1G6G7-F1
#
_cell.length_a   1.000
_cell.length_b   1.000
_cell.length_c   1.000
_cell.angle_alpha   90.00
_cell.angle_beta   90.00
_cell.angle_gamma   90.00
#
_symmetry.space_group_name_H-M   'P 1'
#
loop_
_entity.id
_entity.type
_entity.pdbx_description
1 polymer ?
#
loop_
_entity_poly.entity_id
_entity_poly.type
_entity_poly.pdbx_seq_one_letter_code
_entity_poly.pdbx_strand_id
1 'polypeptide(L)'
;MNYAIENINRIPLSIRLLKEIHKILLQGVRGEKKQPGEIRKSQNWIGGNSIADAYFIPPPCEELPILLSDLEKFWHNNKLNIPKTLKVALTHYQLETTHPFLDGNGRIGRLLITLELLYYGILNKPILYISDFLEKNKNDYFNILDDVRNNNDIDRWLIFFLKGIIETANKSKNTFEKVIELRMQYEDKIRTLGRRAQLGQKLLILLFSYPIIDTGSVAAKLNIVFNTAKSLLNEFEKLKIIKVFSFQKTKKKQFILWDYFNLYKT
;
A
#
# COMPACT_ATOMS: atom_id res chain seq x y z
N MET A 1 6.24 4.11 -2.21
CA MET A 1 5.29 4.89 -1.37
C MET A 1 6.01 5.95 -0.55
N ASN A 2 6.98 5.61 0.32
CA ASN A 2 7.69 6.61 1.16
C ASN A 2 8.28 7.78 0.36
N TYR A 3 9.00 7.49 -0.72
CA TYR A 3 9.50 8.53 -1.64
C TYR A 3 8.40 9.47 -2.16
N ALA A 4 7.25 8.90 -2.55
CA ALA A 4 6.12 9.69 -3.04
C ALA A 4 5.55 10.60 -1.96
N ILE A 5 5.43 10.10 -0.72
CA ILE A 5 4.91 10.86 0.42
C ILE A 5 5.87 11.98 0.84
N GLU A 6 7.17 11.72 0.83
CA GLU A 6 8.18 12.74 1.15
C GLU A 6 8.20 13.88 0.12
N ASN A 7 7.92 13.56 -1.15
CA ASN A 7 7.99 14.51 -2.25
C ASN A 7 6.66 15.16 -2.61
N ILE A 8 5.50 14.62 -2.22
CA ILE A 8 4.20 15.18 -2.64
C ILE A 8 3.93 16.60 -2.11
N ASN A 9 4.56 16.97 -0.99
CA ASN A 9 4.51 18.33 -0.46
C ASN A 9 5.49 19.29 -1.16
N ARG A 10 6.42 18.76 -1.97
CA ARG A 10 7.48 19.51 -2.66
C ARG A 10 7.27 19.56 -4.18
N ILE A 11 6.63 18.54 -4.73
CA ILE A 11 6.39 18.34 -6.15
C ILE A 11 4.88 18.10 -6.33
N PRO A 12 4.19 18.90 -7.16
CA PRO A 12 2.77 18.66 -7.43
C PRO A 12 2.58 17.32 -8.12
N LEU A 13 1.37 16.78 -8.00
CA LEU A 13 0.96 15.59 -8.74
C LEU A 13 1.20 15.79 -10.24
N SER A 14 2.06 14.97 -10.83
CA SER A 14 2.53 15.12 -12.21
C SER A 14 3.03 13.79 -12.76
N ILE A 15 3.10 13.69 -14.08
CA ILE A 15 3.67 12.57 -14.82
C ILE A 15 5.15 12.43 -14.48
N ARG A 16 5.88 13.53 -14.25
CA ARG A 16 7.27 13.47 -13.76
C ARG A 16 7.36 12.70 -12.44
N LEU A 17 6.51 13.04 -11.46
CA LEU A 17 6.47 12.31 -10.19
C LEU A 17 6.09 10.84 -10.39
N LEU A 18 5.13 10.55 -11.27
CA LEU A 18 4.78 9.16 -11.61
C LEU A 18 5.95 8.38 -12.23
N LYS A 19 6.72 8.99 -13.13
CA LYS A 19 7.93 8.40 -13.71
C LYS A 19 8.97 8.07 -12.62
N GLU A 20 9.21 8.98 -11.68
CA GLU A 20 10.14 8.76 -10.56
C GLU A 20 9.68 7.60 -9.66
N ILE A 21 8.39 7.57 -9.31
CA ILE A 21 7.80 6.48 -8.52
C ILE A 21 7.89 5.16 -9.28
N HIS A 22 7.60 5.15 -10.58
CA HIS A 22 7.68 3.98 -11.44
C HIS A 22 9.10 3.41 -11.52
N LYS A 23 10.11 4.28 -11.62
CA LYS A 23 11.52 3.88 -11.59
C LYS A 23 11.87 3.10 -10.32
N ILE A 24 11.45 3.61 -9.16
CA ILE A 24 11.69 2.96 -7.87
C ILE A 24 10.88 1.66 -7.74
N LEU A 25 9.62 1.69 -8.16
CA LEU A 25 8.70 0.56 -8.05
C LEU A 25 9.17 -0.69 -8.81
N LEU A 26 9.90 -0.52 -9.92
CA LEU A 26 10.39 -1.63 -10.74
C LEU A 26 11.76 -2.17 -10.33
N GLN A 27 12.42 -1.62 -9.31
CA GLN A 27 13.73 -2.12 -8.85
C GLN A 27 13.60 -3.51 -8.22
N GLY A 28 14.43 -4.47 -8.67
CA GLY A 28 14.50 -5.82 -8.11
C GLY A 28 13.23 -6.67 -8.29
N VAL A 29 12.34 -6.31 -9.21
CA VAL A 29 11.06 -7.01 -9.45
C VAL A 29 10.79 -7.24 -10.93
N ARG A 30 9.74 -8.01 -11.25
CA ARG A 30 9.26 -8.18 -12.63
C ARG A 30 9.07 -6.81 -13.29
N GLY A 31 9.64 -6.67 -14.49
CA GLY A 31 9.61 -5.44 -15.27
C GLY A 31 10.84 -4.55 -15.10
N GLU A 32 11.80 -4.89 -14.24
CA GLU A 32 13.02 -4.10 -14.00
C GLU A 32 13.78 -3.70 -15.28
N LYS A 33 13.78 -4.55 -16.31
CA LYS A 33 14.45 -4.27 -17.60
C LYS A 33 13.55 -3.56 -18.63
N LYS A 34 12.27 -3.32 -18.30
CA LYS A 34 11.27 -2.71 -19.20
C LYS A 34 11.20 -1.20 -19.03
N GLN A 35 12.35 -0.54 -19.17
CA GLN A 35 12.51 0.92 -19.11
C GLN A 35 11.86 1.58 -17.86
N PRO A 36 12.34 1.26 -16.64
CA PRO A 36 11.83 1.88 -15.41
C PRO A 36 11.86 3.40 -15.47
N GLY A 37 10.72 4.00 -15.14
CA GLY A 37 10.52 5.44 -15.15
C GLY A 37 10.34 6.08 -16.51
N GLU A 38 10.20 5.34 -17.61
CA GLU A 38 9.97 5.91 -18.94
C GLU A 38 8.58 5.58 -19.50
N ILE A 39 7.98 6.55 -20.18
CA ILE A 39 6.74 6.34 -20.94
C ILE A 39 7.07 5.47 -22.15
N ARG A 40 6.23 4.48 -22.45
CA ARG A 40 6.48 3.52 -23.51
C ARG A 40 6.58 4.20 -24.88
N LYS A 41 7.49 3.70 -25.71
CA LYS A 41 7.69 4.08 -27.12
C LYS A 41 7.30 2.98 -28.09
N SER A 42 6.57 1.99 -27.60
CA SER A 42 6.04 0.88 -28.39
C SER A 42 4.60 0.60 -27.98
N GLN A 43 3.86 -0.05 -28.88
CA GLN A 43 2.51 -0.51 -28.58
C GLN A 43 2.55 -1.53 -27.44
N ASN A 44 1.60 -1.41 -26.51
CA ASN A 44 1.38 -2.39 -25.45
C ASN A 44 0.04 -3.09 -25.68
N TRP A 45 -0.19 -4.19 -24.98
CA TRP A 45 -1.48 -4.90 -25.00
C TRP A 45 -1.70 -5.60 -23.64
N ILE A 46 -2.96 -5.84 -23.30
CA ILE A 46 -3.38 -6.44 -22.04
C ILE A 46 -4.11 -7.75 -22.36
N GLY A 47 -3.68 -8.85 -21.72
CA GLY A 47 -4.20 -10.20 -22.00
C GLY A 47 -3.73 -10.74 -23.35
N GLY A 48 -3.88 -12.05 -23.59
CA GLY A 48 -3.39 -12.69 -24.82
C GLY A 48 -1.87 -12.81 -24.92
N ASN A 49 -1.39 -13.49 -25.97
CA ASN A 49 0.03 -13.69 -26.27
C ASN A 49 0.59 -12.67 -27.28
N SER A 50 -0.29 -11.99 -28.00
CA SER A 50 0.01 -11.04 -29.06
C SER A 50 -1.06 -9.95 -29.12
N ILE A 51 -0.88 -8.97 -29.99
CA ILE A 51 -1.90 -7.96 -30.28
C ILE A 51 -3.16 -8.60 -30.89
N ALA A 52 -3.03 -9.69 -31.65
CA ALA A 52 -4.15 -10.31 -32.37
C ALA A 52 -5.16 -11.02 -31.45
N ASP A 53 -4.70 -11.53 -30.31
CA ASP A 53 -5.50 -12.18 -29.27
C ASP A 53 -5.55 -11.34 -27.98
N ALA A 54 -5.15 -10.07 -28.06
CA ALA A 54 -5.19 -9.17 -26.92
C ALA A 54 -6.62 -8.95 -26.47
N TYR A 55 -6.83 -8.95 -25.15
CA TYR A 55 -8.11 -8.63 -24.56
C TYR A 55 -8.40 -7.13 -24.65
N PHE A 56 -7.36 -6.30 -24.46
CA PHE A 56 -7.44 -4.86 -24.67
C PHE A 56 -6.14 -4.29 -25.22
N ILE A 57 -6.25 -3.38 -26.18
CA ILE A 57 -5.13 -2.66 -26.78
C ILE A 57 -5.24 -1.19 -26.36
N PRO A 58 -4.38 -0.68 -25.46
CA PRO A 58 -4.36 0.74 -25.08
C PRO A 58 -3.99 1.64 -26.27
N PRO A 59 -4.19 2.96 -26.17
CA PRO A 59 -3.90 3.91 -27.26
C PRO A 59 -2.48 3.79 -27.84
N PRO A 60 -2.23 4.17 -29.10
CA PRO A 60 -0.90 4.27 -29.68
C PRO A 60 0.07 5.10 -28.81
N CYS A 61 1.37 4.79 -28.82
CA CYS A 61 2.32 5.52 -27.98
C CYS A 61 2.48 6.99 -28.41
N GLU A 62 2.14 7.32 -29.65
CA GLU A 62 2.12 8.66 -30.24
C GLU A 62 1.07 9.56 -29.59
N GLU A 63 -0.01 8.97 -29.05
CA GLU A 63 -1.08 9.70 -28.37
C GLU A 63 -0.80 9.95 -26.88
N LEU A 64 0.15 9.21 -26.27
CA LEU A 64 0.44 9.33 -24.85
C LEU A 64 0.82 10.76 -24.41
N PRO A 65 1.61 11.55 -25.16
CA PRO A 65 1.92 12.92 -24.76
C PRO A 65 0.67 13.78 -24.53
N ILE A 66 -0.34 13.69 -25.41
CA ILE A 66 -1.56 14.49 -25.28
C ILE A 66 -2.48 13.94 -24.19
N LEU A 67 -2.64 12.61 -24.10
CA LEU A 67 -3.47 11.96 -23.08
C LEU A 67 -2.94 12.20 -21.66
N LEU A 68 -1.62 12.14 -21.48
CA LEU A 68 -0.99 12.38 -20.18
C LEU A 68 -0.98 13.87 -19.81
N SER A 69 -0.86 14.76 -20.79
CA SER A 69 -1.05 16.21 -20.57
C SER A 69 -2.48 16.53 -20.14
N ASP A 70 -3.47 15.89 -20.76
CA ASP A 70 -4.88 16.04 -20.38
C ASP A 70 -5.13 15.55 -18.94
N LEU A 71 -4.56 14.41 -18.57
CA LEU A 71 -4.65 13.89 -17.20
C LEU A 71 -4.04 14.85 -16.15
N GLU A 72 -2.88 15.47 -16.44
CA GLU A 72 -2.32 16.49 -15.55
C GLU A 72 -3.24 17.72 -15.42
N LYS A 73 -3.78 18.21 -16.53
CA LYS A 73 -4.73 19.33 -16.52
C LYS A 73 -5.96 18.96 -15.70
N PHE A 74 -6.45 17.72 -15.83
CA PHE A 74 -7.56 17.21 -15.03
C PHE A 74 -7.22 17.27 -13.54
N TRP A 75 -6.05 16.79 -13.09
CA TRP A 75 -5.62 16.88 -11.67
C TRP A 75 -5.63 18.29 -11.10
N HIS A 76 -5.20 19.27 -11.89
CA HIS A 76 -5.07 20.66 -11.45
C HIS A 76 -6.29 21.53 -11.76
N ASN A 77 -7.33 20.96 -12.38
CA ASN A 77 -8.55 21.69 -12.65
C ASN A 77 -9.35 21.91 -11.35
N ASN A 78 -9.20 23.12 -10.81
CA ASN A 78 -9.91 23.58 -9.61
C ASN A 78 -11.32 24.13 -9.90
N LYS A 79 -11.69 24.29 -11.18
CA LYS A 79 -13.03 24.73 -11.60
C LYS A 79 -14.05 23.57 -11.61
N LEU A 80 -13.57 22.33 -11.67
CA LEU A 80 -14.41 21.13 -11.58
C LEU A 80 -14.94 20.96 -10.15
N ASN A 81 -16.24 21.18 -9.97
CA ASN A 81 -16.93 20.96 -8.70
C ASN A 81 -17.43 19.51 -8.59
N ILE A 82 -16.49 18.57 -8.44
CA ILE A 82 -16.78 17.15 -8.16
C ILE A 82 -16.09 16.70 -6.87
N PRO A 83 -16.65 15.73 -6.14
CA PRO A 83 -15.97 15.11 -5.02
C PRO A 83 -14.60 14.58 -5.42
N LYS A 84 -13.59 14.84 -4.59
CA LYS A 84 -12.20 14.42 -4.86
C LYS A 84 -12.06 12.90 -4.99
N THR A 85 -12.89 12.12 -4.30
CA THR A 85 -12.95 10.65 -4.45
C THR A 85 -13.38 10.21 -5.84
N LEU A 86 -14.31 10.92 -6.50
CA LEU A 86 -14.64 10.67 -7.91
C LEU A 86 -13.47 11.01 -8.82
N LYS A 87 -12.75 12.10 -8.52
CA LYS A 87 -11.55 12.50 -9.26
C LYS A 87 -10.48 11.41 -9.23
N VAL A 88 -10.29 10.77 -8.08
CA VAL A 88 -9.38 9.62 -7.94
C VAL A 88 -9.86 8.40 -8.73
N ALA A 89 -11.17 8.10 -8.67
CA ALA A 89 -11.75 6.99 -9.43
C ALA A 89 -11.55 7.16 -10.94
N LEU A 90 -11.82 8.36 -11.46
CA LEU A 90 -11.63 8.72 -12.86
C LEU A 90 -10.15 8.68 -13.26
N THR A 91 -9.27 9.20 -12.41
CA THR A 91 -7.81 9.15 -12.64
C THR A 91 -7.33 7.70 -12.75
N HIS A 92 -7.77 6.83 -11.85
CA HIS A 92 -7.38 5.43 -11.86
C HIS A 92 -7.85 4.73 -13.15
N TYR A 93 -9.13 4.91 -13.53
CA TYR A 93 -9.64 4.42 -14.81
C TYR A 93 -8.82 4.91 -16.01
N GLN A 94 -8.53 6.22 -16.05
CA GLN A 94 -7.80 6.83 -17.17
C GLN A 94 -6.36 6.27 -17.25
N LEU A 95 -5.69 6.07 -16.12
CA LEU A 95 -4.33 5.54 -16.11
C LEU A 95 -4.27 4.07 -16.55
N GLU A 96 -5.22 3.25 -16.10
CA GLU A 96 -5.30 1.84 -16.50
C GLU A 96 -5.61 1.69 -17.99
N THR A 97 -6.43 2.60 -18.55
CA THR A 97 -6.81 2.63 -19.96
C THR A 97 -5.71 3.20 -20.87
N THR A 98 -5.05 4.30 -20.49
CA THR A 98 -3.91 4.87 -21.24
C THR A 98 -2.69 3.95 -21.22
N HIS A 99 -2.49 3.24 -20.10
CA HIS A 99 -1.45 2.23 -19.90
C HIS A 99 -0.05 2.70 -20.33
N PRO A 100 0.48 3.77 -19.71
CA PRO A 100 1.61 4.54 -20.26
C PRO A 100 2.99 3.88 -20.14
N PHE A 101 3.14 2.83 -19.33
CA PHE A 101 4.41 2.12 -19.13
C PHE A 101 4.42 0.75 -19.82
N LEU A 102 5.61 0.18 -20.06
CA LEU A 102 5.75 -1.18 -20.63
C LEU A 102 5.42 -2.30 -19.63
N ASP A 103 5.46 -2.00 -18.33
CA ASP A 103 5.06 -2.87 -17.22
C ASP A 103 4.69 -2.00 -16.03
N GLY A 104 4.15 -2.58 -14.96
CA GLY A 104 3.95 -1.86 -13.71
C GLY A 104 2.74 -0.93 -13.68
N ASN A 105 1.99 -0.77 -14.77
CA ASN A 105 0.80 0.11 -14.83
C ASN A 105 -0.19 -0.16 -13.71
N GLY A 106 -0.65 -1.41 -13.54
CA GLY A 106 -1.57 -1.77 -12.46
C GLY A 106 -1.03 -1.48 -11.05
N ARG A 107 0.29 -1.59 -10.85
CA ARG A 107 0.93 -1.29 -9.56
C ARG A 107 1.02 0.22 -9.32
N ILE A 108 1.31 1.01 -10.36
CA ILE A 108 1.29 2.47 -10.30
C ILE A 108 -0.13 2.99 -10.13
N GLY A 109 -1.10 2.46 -10.88
CA GLY A 109 -2.50 2.85 -10.78
C GLY A 109 -3.06 2.68 -9.38
N ARG A 110 -2.80 1.52 -8.74
CA ARG A 110 -3.22 1.30 -7.35
C ARG A 110 -2.47 2.17 -6.34
N LEU A 111 -1.17 2.41 -6.55
CA LEU A 111 -0.39 3.32 -5.69
C LEU A 111 -0.92 4.76 -5.78
N LEU A 112 -1.28 5.20 -6.99
CA LEU A 112 -1.76 6.54 -7.26
C LEU A 112 -3.06 6.85 -6.51
N ILE A 113 -3.96 5.87 -6.33
CA ILE A 113 -5.17 6.03 -5.53
C ILE A 113 -4.83 6.57 -4.13
N THR A 114 -3.95 5.87 -3.39
CA THR A 114 -3.56 6.30 -2.04
C THR A 114 -2.81 7.64 -2.07
N LEU A 115 -1.99 7.86 -3.10
CA LEU A 115 -1.22 9.09 -3.25
C LEU A 115 -2.13 10.31 -3.45
N GLU A 116 -3.15 10.21 -4.29
CA GLU A 116 -4.12 11.28 -4.51
C GLU A 116 -4.98 11.54 -3.27
N LEU A 117 -5.39 10.50 -2.55
CA LEU A 117 -6.13 10.67 -1.30
C LEU A 117 -5.30 11.42 -0.23
N LEU A 118 -3.98 11.18 -0.19
CA LEU A 118 -3.06 11.95 0.64
C LEU A 118 -2.92 13.40 0.13
N TYR A 119 -2.76 13.57 -1.19
CA TYR A 119 -2.63 14.88 -1.83
C TYR A 119 -3.82 15.79 -1.56
N TYR A 120 -5.03 15.24 -1.65
CA TYR A 120 -6.27 15.98 -1.39
C TYR A 120 -6.60 16.12 0.12
N GLY A 121 -5.75 15.62 1.02
CA GLY A 121 -5.95 15.71 2.47
C GLY A 121 -7.10 14.84 3.00
N ILE A 122 -7.60 13.89 2.22
CA ILE A 122 -8.62 12.91 2.65
C ILE A 122 -7.98 11.90 3.61
N LEU A 123 -6.72 11.54 3.34
CA LEU A 123 -5.89 10.72 4.21
C LEU A 123 -4.71 11.54 4.75
N ASN A 124 -4.36 11.29 6.01
CA ASN A 124 -3.12 11.82 6.61
C ASN A 124 -1.96 10.82 6.56
N LYS A 125 -2.27 9.53 6.35
CA LYS A 125 -1.33 8.42 6.31
C LYS A 125 -1.79 7.38 5.26
N PRO A 126 -0.87 6.64 4.62
CA PRO A 126 -1.19 5.69 3.55
C PRO A 126 -1.76 4.37 4.11
N ILE A 127 -2.90 4.43 4.80
CA ILE A 127 -3.48 3.29 5.55
C ILE A 127 -4.60 2.57 4.80
N LEU A 128 -4.99 3.07 3.62
CA LEU A 128 -6.08 2.49 2.83
C LEU A 128 -5.52 1.44 1.87
N TYR A 129 -5.95 0.19 2.02
CA TYR A 129 -5.45 -0.94 1.24
C TYR A 129 -6.46 -1.41 0.17
N ILE A 130 -6.76 -0.52 -0.78
CA ILE A 130 -7.74 -0.79 -1.86
C ILE A 130 -7.38 -1.99 -2.74
N SER A 131 -6.09 -2.34 -2.82
CA SER A 131 -5.63 -3.52 -3.55
C SER A 131 -6.27 -4.83 -3.06
N ASP A 132 -6.61 -4.96 -1.77
CA ASP A 132 -7.32 -6.15 -1.25
C ASP A 132 -8.70 -6.31 -1.90
N PHE A 133 -9.45 -5.20 -1.98
CA PHE A 133 -10.76 -5.18 -2.59
C PHE A 133 -10.69 -5.47 -4.09
N LEU A 134 -9.76 -4.82 -4.80
CA LEU A 134 -9.61 -5.03 -6.25
C LEU A 134 -9.16 -6.45 -6.59
N GLU A 135 -8.30 -7.07 -5.78
CA GLU A 135 -7.87 -8.46 -6.02
C GLU A 135 -9.01 -9.46 -5.74
N LYS A 136 -9.79 -9.25 -4.67
CA LYS A 136 -10.97 -10.08 -4.37
C LYS A 136 -12.04 -10.00 -5.45
N ASN A 137 -12.20 -8.83 -6.05
CA ASN A 137 -13.20 -8.55 -7.09
C ASN A 137 -12.55 -8.41 -8.48
N LYS A 138 -11.46 -9.13 -8.73
CA LYS A 138 -10.60 -8.93 -9.91
C LYS A 138 -11.33 -9.08 -11.25
N ASN A 139 -12.21 -10.07 -11.37
CA ASN A 139 -12.95 -10.30 -12.62
C ASN A 139 -13.93 -9.16 -12.87
N ASP A 140 -14.71 -8.77 -11.85
CA ASP A 140 -15.64 -7.64 -11.94
C ASP A 140 -14.91 -6.33 -12.22
N TYR A 141 -13.75 -6.12 -11.58
CA TYR A 141 -12.90 -4.96 -11.81
C TYR A 141 -12.52 -4.82 -13.29
N PHE A 142 -12.01 -5.88 -13.92
CA PHE A 142 -11.67 -5.83 -15.35
C PHE A 142 -12.92 -5.66 -16.23
N ASN A 143 -13.96 -6.46 -16.00
CA ASN A 143 -15.20 -6.37 -16.78
C ASN A 143 -15.80 -4.96 -16.75
N ILE A 144 -15.84 -4.32 -15.58
CA ILE A 144 -16.36 -2.96 -15.43
C ILE A 144 -15.47 -1.95 -16.17
N LEU A 145 -14.14 -2.07 -16.12
CA LEU A 145 -13.27 -1.19 -16.91
C LEU A 145 -13.56 -1.30 -18.41
N ASP A 146 -13.86 -2.50 -18.91
CA ASP A 146 -14.20 -2.69 -20.33
C ASP A 146 -15.61 -2.21 -20.68
N ASP A 147 -16.57 -2.37 -19.78
CA ASP A 147 -17.91 -1.80 -19.93
C ASP A 147 -17.83 -0.28 -20.07
N VAL A 148 -16.96 0.40 -19.31
CA VAL A 148 -16.74 1.85 -19.48
C VAL A 148 -16.14 2.15 -20.86
N ARG A 149 -15.15 1.37 -21.31
CA ARG A 149 -14.47 1.58 -22.61
C ARG A 149 -15.40 1.39 -23.80
N ASN A 150 -16.29 0.40 -23.73
CA ASN A 150 -17.14 -0.01 -24.85
C ASN A 150 -18.52 0.66 -24.82
N ASN A 151 -19.06 0.93 -23.63
CA ASN A 151 -20.45 1.35 -23.44
C ASN A 151 -20.59 2.69 -22.70
N ASN A 152 -19.48 3.34 -22.32
CA ASN A 152 -19.47 4.59 -21.55
C ASN A 152 -20.19 4.50 -20.19
N ASP A 153 -20.22 3.31 -19.58
CA ASP A 153 -20.87 3.03 -18.29
C ASP A 153 -20.01 3.49 -17.09
N ILE A 154 -19.71 4.79 -17.05
CA ILE A 154 -18.85 5.38 -16.02
C ILE A 154 -19.48 5.29 -14.63
N ASP A 155 -20.81 5.34 -14.53
CA ASP A 155 -21.53 5.30 -13.27
C ASP A 155 -21.28 3.98 -12.53
N ARG A 156 -21.31 2.86 -13.25
CA ARG A 156 -20.99 1.54 -12.69
C ARG A 156 -19.57 1.46 -12.15
N TRP A 157 -18.60 2.05 -12.86
CA TRP A 157 -17.22 2.17 -12.38
C TRP A 157 -17.13 2.99 -11.09
N LEU A 158 -17.77 4.16 -11.05
CA LEU A 158 -17.75 5.02 -9.86
C LEU A 158 -18.38 4.33 -8.66
N ILE A 159 -19.51 3.65 -8.83
CA ILE A 159 -20.17 2.88 -7.76
C ILE A 159 -19.25 1.77 -7.26
N PHE A 160 -18.65 0.98 -8.15
CA PHE A 160 -17.73 -0.09 -7.79
C PHE A 160 -16.52 0.43 -7.01
N PHE A 161 -15.88 1.49 -7.53
CA PHE A 161 -14.71 2.08 -6.93
C PHE A 161 -15.00 2.63 -5.53
N LEU A 162 -16.10 3.37 -5.37
CA LEU A 162 -16.50 3.95 -4.08
C LEU A 162 -16.89 2.87 -3.06
N LYS A 163 -17.53 1.78 -3.48
CA LYS A 163 -17.74 0.61 -2.61
C LYS A 163 -16.42 0.06 -2.09
N GLY A 164 -15.41 -0.06 -2.96
CA GLY A 164 -14.07 -0.47 -2.57
C GLY A 164 -13.40 0.47 -1.55
N ILE A 165 -13.56 1.78 -1.73
CA ILE A 165 -13.09 2.78 -0.75
C ILE A 165 -13.79 2.60 0.59
N ILE A 166 -15.11 2.45 0.62
CA ILE A 166 -15.90 2.29 1.86
C ILE A 166 -15.50 1.01 2.59
N GLU A 167 -15.45 -0.12 1.88
CA GLU A 167 -15.12 -1.42 2.46
C GLU A 167 -13.71 -1.41 3.06
N THR A 168 -12.73 -0.91 2.30
CA THR A 168 -11.34 -0.88 2.75
C THR A 168 -11.11 0.12 3.87
N ALA A 169 -11.83 1.25 3.89
CA ALA A 169 -11.80 2.20 5.00
C ALA A 169 -12.37 1.59 6.28
N ASN A 170 -13.52 0.91 6.20
CA ASN A 170 -14.13 0.22 7.33
C ASN A 170 -13.24 -0.92 7.86
N LYS A 171 -12.62 -1.68 6.96
CA LYS A 171 -11.66 -2.73 7.34
C LYS A 171 -10.45 -2.13 8.06
N SER A 172 -9.84 -1.07 7.52
CA SER A 172 -8.72 -0.38 8.18
C SER A 172 -9.10 0.18 9.56
N LYS A 173 -10.30 0.77 9.69
CA LYS A 173 -10.82 1.25 10.98
C LYS A 173 -10.94 0.12 12.00
N ASN A 174 -11.61 -0.97 11.64
CA ASN A 174 -11.81 -2.12 12.52
C ASN A 174 -10.47 -2.75 12.95
N THR A 175 -9.53 -2.92 12.02
CA THR A 175 -8.19 -3.40 12.37
C THR A 175 -7.50 -2.44 13.34
N PHE A 176 -7.63 -1.13 13.18
CA PHE A 176 -7.03 -0.15 14.10
C PHE A 176 -7.63 -0.21 15.50
N GLU A 177 -8.95 -0.34 15.61
CA GLU A 177 -9.66 -0.52 16.89
C GLU A 177 -9.16 -1.79 17.61
N LYS A 178 -9.04 -2.91 16.89
CA LYS A 178 -8.47 -4.16 17.44
C LYS A 178 -7.01 -4.02 17.86
N VAL A 179 -6.21 -3.25 17.14
CA VAL A 179 -4.80 -2.98 17.52
C VAL A 179 -4.73 -2.18 18.82
N ILE A 180 -5.61 -1.18 19.00
CA ILE A 180 -5.71 -0.41 20.24
C ILE A 180 -6.10 -1.32 21.40
N GLU A 181 -7.14 -2.15 21.22
CA GLU A 181 -7.58 -3.09 22.24
C GLU A 181 -6.47 -4.07 22.64
N LEU A 182 -5.79 -4.66 21.65
CA LEU A 182 -4.67 -5.57 21.88
C LEU A 182 -3.53 -4.89 22.66
N ARG A 183 -3.23 -3.64 22.30
CA ARG A 183 -2.22 -2.85 23.01
C ARG A 183 -2.60 -2.64 24.47
N MET A 184 -3.84 -2.27 24.76
CA MET A 184 -4.33 -2.09 26.14
C MET A 184 -4.21 -3.38 26.95
N GLN A 185 -4.62 -4.52 26.38
CA GLN A 185 -4.49 -5.83 27.02
C GLN A 185 -3.02 -6.18 27.34
N TYR A 186 -2.09 -5.84 26.46
CA TYR A 186 -0.66 -6.06 26.71
C TYR A 186 -0.08 -5.08 27.73
N GLU A 187 -0.51 -3.81 27.73
CA GLU A 187 -0.12 -2.85 28.75
C GLU A 187 -0.54 -3.30 30.15
N ASP A 188 -1.74 -3.88 30.30
CA ASP A 188 -2.20 -4.44 31.58
C ASP A 188 -1.35 -5.62 32.04
N LYS A 189 -0.99 -6.54 31.13
CA LYS A 189 -0.06 -7.63 31.44
C LYS A 189 1.33 -7.11 31.84
N ILE A 190 1.81 -6.05 31.21
CA ILE A 190 3.14 -5.47 31.50
C ILE A 190 3.15 -4.78 32.87
N ARG A 191 2.02 -4.23 33.33
CA ARG A 191 1.93 -3.63 34.68
C ARG A 191 2.26 -4.64 35.79
N THR A 192 2.04 -5.93 35.56
CA THR A 192 2.37 -6.98 36.55
C THR A 192 3.87 -7.24 36.70
N LEU A 193 4.73 -6.65 35.87
CA LEU A 193 6.20 -6.79 35.92
C LEU A 193 6.87 -5.90 37.00
N GLY A 194 6.09 -5.12 37.75
CA GLY A 194 6.61 -4.27 38.84
C GLY A 194 7.66 -3.27 38.34
N ARG A 195 8.87 -3.29 38.94
CA ARG A 195 9.97 -2.38 38.58
C ARG A 195 10.38 -2.46 37.10
N ARG A 196 10.11 -3.57 36.41
CA ARG A 196 10.45 -3.74 34.99
C ARG A 196 9.37 -3.22 34.03
N ALA A 197 8.20 -2.80 34.53
CA ALA A 197 7.07 -2.38 33.71
C ALA A 197 7.42 -1.23 32.76
N GLN A 198 8.21 -0.24 33.19
CA GLN A 198 8.63 0.89 32.35
C GLN A 198 9.48 0.44 31.15
N LEU A 199 10.41 -0.49 31.37
CA LEU A 199 11.21 -1.07 30.28
C LEU A 199 10.35 -1.98 29.39
N GLY A 200 9.39 -2.71 29.98
CA GLY A 200 8.39 -3.47 29.25
C GLY A 200 7.56 -2.60 28.31
N GLN A 201 7.07 -1.44 28.75
CA GLN A 201 6.32 -0.51 27.88
C GLN A 201 7.15 -0.05 26.68
N LYS A 202 8.45 0.23 26.88
CA LYS A 202 9.37 0.56 25.77
C LYS A 202 9.51 -0.60 24.79
N LEU A 203 9.64 -1.84 25.29
CA LEU A 203 9.67 -3.04 24.44
C LEU A 203 8.35 -3.25 23.69
N LEU A 204 7.20 -3.00 24.32
CA LEU A 204 5.89 -3.14 23.67
C LEU A 204 5.76 -2.19 22.47
N ILE A 205 6.08 -0.91 22.67
CA ILE A 205 6.06 0.10 21.60
C ILE A 205 7.02 -0.32 20.47
N LEU A 206 8.21 -0.82 20.84
CA LEU A 206 9.17 -1.34 19.88
C LEU A 206 8.61 -2.51 19.07
N LEU A 207 7.88 -3.44 19.69
CA LEU A 207 7.28 -4.60 19.04
C LEU A 207 6.18 -4.22 18.04
N PHE A 208 5.41 -3.15 18.25
CA PHE A 208 4.46 -2.68 17.24
C PHE A 208 5.16 -2.08 15.99
N SER A 209 6.40 -1.61 16.15
CA SER A 209 7.23 -1.10 15.04
C SER A 209 8.07 -2.20 14.38
N TYR A 210 8.48 -3.20 15.16
CA TYR A 210 9.24 -4.37 14.74
C TYR A 210 8.57 -5.65 15.28
N PRO A 211 7.47 -6.11 14.66
CA PRO A 211 6.69 -7.25 15.13
C PRO A 211 7.44 -8.58 15.17
N ILE A 212 8.56 -8.67 14.44
CA ILE A 212 9.51 -9.79 14.50
C ILE A 212 10.86 -9.21 14.89
N ILE A 213 11.44 -9.69 15.99
CA ILE A 213 12.69 -9.16 16.52
C ILE A 213 13.52 -10.24 17.22
N ASP A 214 14.84 -10.11 17.18
CA ASP A 214 15.78 -10.94 17.93
C ASP A 214 16.30 -10.22 19.19
N THR A 215 16.87 -10.98 20.13
CA THR A 215 17.40 -10.44 21.39
C THR A 215 18.48 -9.36 21.20
N GLY A 216 19.36 -9.51 20.21
CA GLY A 216 20.42 -8.54 19.94
C GLY A 216 19.85 -7.22 19.43
N SER A 217 18.87 -7.30 18.52
CA SER A 217 18.13 -6.12 18.04
C SER A 217 17.40 -5.38 19.16
N VAL A 218 16.78 -6.10 20.12
CA VAL A 218 16.16 -5.48 21.30
C VAL A 218 17.19 -4.77 22.16
N ALA A 219 18.31 -5.43 22.46
CA ALA A 219 19.40 -4.86 23.26
C ALA A 219 19.92 -3.55 22.66
N ALA A 220 20.20 -3.55 21.36
CA ALA A 220 20.66 -2.38 20.62
C ALA A 220 19.61 -1.26 20.59
N LYS A 221 18.36 -1.56 20.22
CA LYS A 221 17.30 -0.54 20.04
C LYS A 221 16.80 0.06 21.36
N LEU A 222 16.86 -0.68 22.47
CA LEU A 222 16.52 -0.16 23.80
C LEU A 222 17.73 0.37 24.57
N ASN A 223 18.94 0.27 24.01
CA ASN A 223 20.20 0.62 24.67
C ASN A 223 20.36 -0.07 26.05
N ILE A 224 20.19 -1.39 26.07
CA ILE A 224 20.32 -2.23 27.27
C ILE A 224 21.26 -3.41 27.00
N VAL A 225 21.82 -3.97 28.07
CA VAL A 225 22.70 -5.15 27.97
C VAL A 225 21.90 -6.37 27.49
N PHE A 226 22.54 -7.25 26.70
CA PHE A 226 21.94 -8.44 26.10
C PHE A 226 21.19 -9.33 27.10
N ASN A 227 21.75 -9.55 28.30
CA ASN A 227 21.11 -10.37 29.34
C ASN A 227 19.80 -9.75 29.85
N THR A 228 19.73 -8.43 29.95
CA THR A 228 18.50 -7.70 30.30
C THR A 228 17.44 -7.86 29.22
N ALA A 229 17.82 -7.70 27.94
CA ALA A 229 16.92 -7.92 26.81
C ALA A 229 16.39 -9.36 26.77
N LYS A 230 17.28 -10.35 26.98
CA LYS A 230 16.93 -11.77 27.04
C LYS A 230 15.93 -12.06 28.16
N SER A 231 16.19 -11.54 29.36
CA SER A 231 15.29 -11.72 30.51
C SER A 231 13.92 -11.10 30.24
N LEU A 232 13.86 -9.90 29.65
CA LEU A 232 12.61 -9.21 29.36
C LEU A 232 11.79 -9.92 28.28
N LEU A 233 12.44 -10.42 27.23
CA LEU A 233 11.77 -11.23 26.21
C LEU A 233 11.21 -12.54 26.79
N ASN A 234 11.93 -13.19 27.71
CA ASN A 234 11.42 -14.38 28.40
C ASN A 234 10.18 -14.05 29.26
N GLU A 235 10.12 -12.88 29.89
CA GLU A 235 8.92 -12.42 30.62
C GLU A 235 7.75 -12.17 29.66
N PHE A 236 7.99 -11.53 28.53
CA PHE A 236 6.96 -11.30 27.50
C PHE A 236 6.44 -12.61 26.90
N GLU A 237 7.31 -13.62 26.74
CA GLU A 237 6.93 -14.97 26.32
C GLU A 237 6.04 -15.64 27.38
N LYS A 238 6.41 -15.57 28.67
CA LYS A 238 5.60 -16.08 29.79
C LYS A 238 4.23 -15.41 29.89
N LEU A 239 4.16 -14.09 29.65
CA LEU A 239 2.92 -13.32 29.61
C LEU A 239 2.08 -13.58 28.34
N LYS A 240 2.55 -14.45 27.44
CA LYS A 240 1.92 -14.75 26.15
C LYS A 240 1.68 -13.48 25.31
N ILE A 241 2.61 -12.52 25.37
CA ILE A 241 2.62 -11.33 24.52
C ILE A 241 3.35 -11.65 23.21
N ILE A 242 4.45 -12.40 23.29
CA ILE A 242 5.23 -12.84 22.13
C ILE A 242 5.36 -14.36 22.10
N LYS A 243 5.66 -14.91 20.92
CA LYS A 243 6.00 -16.32 20.72
C LYS A 243 7.40 -16.46 20.14
N VAL A 244 8.06 -17.58 20.43
CA VAL A 244 9.30 -17.94 19.72
C VAL A 244 8.95 -18.23 18.27
N PHE A 245 9.77 -17.70 17.39
CA PHE A 245 9.60 -17.83 15.95
C PHE A 245 10.95 -18.12 15.31
N SER A 246 11.00 -19.09 14.41
CA SER A 246 12.20 -19.43 13.66
C SER A 246 11.87 -19.48 12.17
N PHE A 247 12.50 -18.60 11.39
CA PHE A 247 12.58 -18.82 9.95
C PHE A 247 13.64 -19.89 9.65
N GLN A 248 13.32 -20.81 8.74
CA GLN A 248 14.23 -21.90 8.30
C GLN A 248 15.61 -21.40 7.81
N LYS A 249 15.76 -20.10 7.48
CA LYS A 249 16.99 -19.49 6.95
C LYS A 249 17.88 -18.79 8.00
N THR A 250 17.47 -18.66 9.26
CA THR A 250 18.25 -17.91 10.28
C THR A 250 18.60 -18.77 11.49
N LYS A 251 19.89 -18.82 11.86
CA LYS A 251 20.36 -19.51 13.08
C LYS A 251 20.01 -18.78 14.39
N LYS A 252 19.52 -17.54 14.34
CA LYS A 252 19.20 -16.73 15.53
C LYS A 252 17.75 -16.98 15.99
N LYS A 253 17.53 -17.17 17.30
CA LYS A 253 16.19 -17.23 17.91
C LYS A 253 15.50 -15.87 17.73
N GLN A 254 14.32 -15.85 17.12
CA GLN A 254 13.50 -14.65 16.95
C GLN A 254 12.21 -14.78 17.78
N PHE A 255 11.57 -13.64 17.99
CA PHE A 255 10.29 -13.54 18.68
C PHE A 255 9.31 -12.77 17.81
N ILE A 256 8.04 -13.16 17.87
CA ILE A 256 6.97 -12.57 17.08
C ILE A 256 5.81 -12.10 17.97
N LEU A 257 5.30 -10.90 17.70
CA LEU A 257 4.03 -10.39 18.22
C LEU A 257 2.86 -11.03 17.46
N TRP A 258 2.63 -12.32 17.71
CA TRP A 258 1.77 -13.17 16.86
C TRP A 258 0.32 -12.67 16.76
N ASP A 259 -0.27 -12.22 17.88
CA ASP A 259 -1.67 -11.81 17.88
C ASP A 259 -1.88 -10.54 17.05
N TYR A 260 -0.91 -9.61 17.07
CA TYR A 260 -0.89 -8.43 16.20
C TYR A 260 -0.88 -8.83 14.72
N PHE A 261 -0.05 -9.80 14.32
CA PHE A 261 -0.05 -10.29 12.94
C PHE A 261 -1.40 -10.90 12.51
N ASN A 262 -2.10 -11.59 13.41
CA ASN A 262 -3.37 -12.22 13.07
C ASN A 262 -4.49 -11.20 12.84
N LEU A 263 -4.38 -9.98 13.38
CA LEU A 263 -5.33 -8.90 13.11
C LEU A 263 -5.39 -8.49 11.63
N TYR A 264 -4.35 -8.83 10.85
CA TYR A 264 -4.26 -8.53 9.41
C TYR A 264 -4.61 -9.73 8.51
N LYS A 265 -4.89 -10.91 9.07
CA LYS A 265 -5.20 -12.13 8.28
C LYS A 265 -6.68 -12.31 7.94
N THR A 266 -7.56 -11.50 8.53
CA THR A 266 -9.00 -11.40 8.22
C THR A 266 -9.25 -10.35 7.15
#